data_AF-G2M2E0-F1
#
_entry.id   AF-G2M2E0-F1
#
_cell.length_a   1.000
_cell.length_b   1.000
_cell.length_c   1.000
_cell.angle_alpha   90.00
_cell.angle_beta   90.00
_cell.angle_gamma   90.00
#
_symmetry.space_group_name_H-M   'P 1'
#
loop_
_entity.id
_entity.type
_entity.pdbx_description
1 polymer ?
#
loop_
_entity_poly.entity_id
_entity_poly.type
_entity_poly.pdbx_seq_one_letter_code
_entity_poly.pdbx_strand_id
1 'polypeptide(L)'
;MGQWSRVPTLLVGIAAGFVMFLSVRSGHWELAVASLALAMLFANWYSSWLRERGVVLEDERTIRINEIASRRTLQIAVIALGFSVLVLSQWTSAPEIKGAFKALSVFLVGISMLHLLLRHYYSRVM
;
A
#
# COMPACT_ATOMS: atom_id res chain seq x y z
N MET A 1 11.79 -21.62 -9.56
CA MET A 1 11.73 -20.26 -10.14
C MET A 1 10.78 -19.36 -9.33
N GLY A 2 10.96 -19.24 -8.01
CA GLY A 2 9.91 -18.66 -7.13
C GLY A 2 10.04 -17.18 -6.75
N GLN A 3 11.24 -16.59 -6.82
CA GLN A 3 11.48 -15.21 -6.34
C GLN A 3 11.52 -14.17 -7.47
N TRP A 4 12.02 -14.55 -8.64
CA TRP A 4 12.20 -13.66 -9.80
C TRP A 4 10.90 -13.26 -10.49
N SER A 5 9.83 -14.05 -10.35
CA SER A 5 8.52 -13.75 -10.92
C SER A 5 7.82 -12.55 -10.25
N ARG A 6 8.27 -12.11 -9.07
CA ARG A 6 7.69 -10.94 -8.38
C ARG A 6 8.44 -9.64 -8.66
N VAL A 7 9.65 -9.74 -9.21
CA VAL A 7 10.52 -8.59 -9.50
C VAL A 7 9.87 -7.60 -10.47
N PRO A 8 9.18 -8.02 -11.56
CA PRO A 8 8.55 -7.07 -12.47
C PRO A 8 7.45 -6.24 -11.81
N THR A 9 6.60 -6.87 -10.99
CA THR A 9 5.55 -6.17 -10.25
C THR A 9 6.13 -5.18 -9.24
N LEU A 10 7.21 -5.55 -8.54
CA LEU A 10 7.90 -4.66 -7.61
C LEU A 10 8.51 -3.45 -8.33
N LEU A 11 9.17 -3.67 -9.47
CA LEU A 11 9.76 -2.59 -10.27
C LEU A 11 8.69 -1.63 -10.78
N VAL A 12 7.55 -2.15 -11.26
CA VAL A 12 6.42 -1.31 -11.68
C VAL A 12 5.82 -0.54 -10.50
N GLY A 13 5.72 -1.15 -9.33
CA GLY A 13 5.28 -0.46 -8.11
C GLY A 13 6.22 0.68 -7.70
N ILE A 14 7.54 0.46 -7.75
CA ILE A 14 8.55 1.50 -7.45
C ILE A 14 8.47 2.63 -8.49
N ALA A 15 8.41 2.29 -9.77
CA ALA A 15 8.29 3.28 -10.85
C ALA A 15 7.00 4.11 -10.72
N ALA A 16 5.87 3.46 -10.44
CA ALA A 16 4.60 4.15 -10.21
C ALA A 16 4.66 5.07 -8.99
N GLY A 17 5.26 4.62 -7.88
CA GLY A 17 5.47 5.46 -6.70
C GLY A 17 6.32 6.69 -6.99
N PHE A 18 7.37 6.54 -7.80
CA PHE A 18 8.23 7.65 -8.23
C PHE A 18 7.48 8.65 -9.13
N VAL A 19 6.71 8.14 -10.11
CA VAL A 19 5.87 8.96 -10.99
C VAL A 19 4.78 9.69 -10.19
N MET A 20 4.13 9.02 -9.23
CA MET A 20 3.17 9.65 -8.32
C MET A 20 3.82 10.78 -7.54
N PHE A 21 5.00 10.54 -6.95
CA PHE A 21 5.72 11.55 -6.17
C PHE A 21 6.03 12.81 -7.00
N LEU A 22 6.54 12.63 -8.22
CA LEU A 22 6.82 13.73 -9.14
C LEU A 22 5.54 14.45 -9.59
N SER A 23 4.47 13.70 -9.86
CA SER A 23 3.20 14.24 -10.33
C SER A 23 2.52 15.10 -9.26
N VAL A 24 2.49 14.61 -8.02
CA VAL A 24 1.97 15.36 -6.86
C VAL A 24 2.79 16.63 -6.62
N ARG A 25 4.12 16.53 -6.68
CA ARG A 25 5.01 17.70 -6.52
C ARG A 25 4.77 18.77 -7.59
N SER A 26 4.37 18.35 -8.79
CA SER A 26 4.11 19.22 -9.93
C SER A 26 2.67 19.73 -9.98
N GLY A 27 1.81 19.38 -9.00
CA GLY A 27 0.41 19.79 -8.95
C GLY A 27 -0.55 19.01 -9.87
N HIS A 28 -0.05 18.00 -10.59
CA HIS A 28 -0.82 17.20 -11.54
C HIS A 28 -1.33 15.92 -10.86
N TRP A 29 -2.35 16.06 -10.03
CA TRP A 29 -2.91 14.95 -9.26
C TRP A 29 -3.55 13.88 -10.16
N GLU A 30 -4.03 14.24 -11.36
CA GLU A 30 -4.61 13.31 -12.32
C GLU A 30 -3.56 12.29 -12.81
N LEU A 31 -2.33 12.73 -13.04
CA LEU A 31 -1.21 11.87 -13.45
C LEU A 31 -0.80 10.91 -12.33
N ALA A 32 -0.86 11.35 -11.08
CA ALA A 32 -0.60 10.47 -9.93
C ALA A 32 -1.64 9.34 -9.88
N VAL A 33 -2.93 9.67 -10.03
CA VAL A 33 -4.01 8.67 -10.04
C VAL A 33 -3.90 7.73 -11.25
N ALA A 34 -3.62 8.27 -12.44
CA ALA A 34 -3.46 7.47 -13.66
C ALA A 34 -2.30 6.48 -13.55
N SER A 35 -1.16 6.91 -12.99
CA SER A 35 0.01 6.05 -12.81
C SER A 35 -0.26 4.90 -11.83
N LEU A 36 -1.00 5.16 -10.74
CA LEU A 36 -1.45 4.14 -9.79
C LEU A 36 -2.38 3.13 -10.46
N ALA A 37 -3.37 3.61 -11.23
CA ALA A 37 -4.32 2.75 -11.94
C ALA A 37 -3.61 1.83 -12.95
N LEU A 38 -2.67 2.36 -13.73
CA LEU A 38 -1.86 1.58 -14.66
C LEU A 38 -1.02 0.51 -13.95
N ALA A 39 -0.41 0.86 -12.82
CA ALA A 39 0.37 -0.10 -12.03
C ALA A 39 -0.50 -1.25 -11.50
N MET A 40 -1.71 -0.94 -11.03
CA MET A 40 -2.67 -1.96 -10.59
C MET A 40 -3.13 -2.85 -11.74
N LEU A 41 -3.46 -2.27 -12.89
CA LEU A 41 -3.84 -3.03 -14.09
C LEU A 41 -2.71 -3.95 -14.55
N PHE A 42 -1.47 -3.45 -14.58
CA PHE A 42 -0.30 -4.25 -14.90
C PHE A 42 -0.11 -5.41 -13.92
N ALA A 43 -0.19 -5.15 -12.62
CA ALA A 43 -0.03 -6.17 -11.59
C ALA A 43 -1.08 -7.28 -11.74
N ASN A 44 -2.33 -6.92 -12.02
CA ASN A 44 -3.41 -7.87 -12.24
C ASN A 44 -3.21 -8.70 -13.51
N TRP A 45 -2.90 -8.03 -14.63
CA TRP A 45 -2.63 -8.69 -15.91
C TRP A 45 -1.44 -9.65 -15.83
N TYR A 46 -0.32 -9.19 -15.25
CA TYR A 46 0.89 -9.99 -15.12
C TYR A 46 0.70 -11.21 -14.19
N SER A 47 -0.08 -11.04 -13.12
CA SER A 47 -0.49 -12.16 -12.25
C SER A 47 -1.33 -13.20 -13.01
N SER A 48 -2.30 -12.76 -13.82
CA SER A 48 -3.09 -13.65 -14.68
C SER A 48 -2.22 -14.39 -15.68
N TRP A 49 -1.30 -13.69 -16.34
CA TRP A 49 -0.37 -14.27 -17.29
C TRP A 49 0.56 -15.31 -16.67
N LEU A 50 1.01 -15.10 -15.44
CA LEU A 50 1.79 -16.10 -14.70
C LEU A 50 0.95 -17.34 -14.33
N ARG A 51 -0.32 -17.14 -13.93
CA ARG A 51 -1.26 -18.24 -13.65
C ARG A 51 -1.52 -19.10 -14.89
N GLU A 52 -1.75 -18.49 -16.04
CA GLU A 52 -1.95 -19.20 -17.32
C GLU A 52 -0.75 -20.07 -17.72
N ARG A 53 0.46 -19.70 -17.27
CA ARG A 53 1.69 -20.48 -17.51
C ARG A 53 1.96 -21.58 -16.46
N GLY A 54 0.98 -21.87 -15.61
CA GLY A 54 1.10 -22.91 -14.58
C GLY A 54 2.05 -22.53 -13.44
N VAL A 55 2.40 -21.25 -13.28
CA VAL A 55 3.21 -20.80 -12.16
C VAL A 55 2.32 -20.78 -10.91
N VAL A 56 2.60 -21.68 -9.97
CA VAL A 56 2.01 -21.63 -8.63
C VAL A 56 2.58 -20.40 -7.91
N LEU A 57 1.84 -19.29 -7.98
CA LEU A 57 2.26 -18.01 -7.42
C LEU A 57 2.34 -18.05 -5.90
N GLU A 58 1.38 -18.74 -5.27
CA GLU A 58 1.31 -18.96 -3.82
C GLU A 58 0.58 -20.29 -3.54
N ASP A 59 1.23 -21.16 -2.78
CA ASP A 59 0.58 -22.32 -2.14
C ASP A 59 -0.30 -21.81 -0.98
N GLU A 60 -1.29 -22.58 -0.56
CA GLU A 60 -2.25 -22.21 0.48
C GLU A 60 -1.56 -21.86 1.82
N ARG A 61 -0.43 -22.52 2.09
CA ARG A 61 0.46 -22.18 3.22
C ARG A 61 1.14 -20.82 3.04
N THR A 62 1.60 -20.50 1.83
CA THR A 62 2.21 -19.21 1.51
C THR A 62 1.20 -18.07 1.60
N ILE A 63 -0.04 -18.28 1.15
CA ILE A 63 -1.13 -17.31 1.28
C ILE A 63 -1.37 -16.99 2.75
N ARG A 64 -1.51 -18.01 3.61
CA ARG A 64 -1.69 -17.81 5.06
C ARG A 64 -0.53 -17.06 5.71
N ILE A 65 0.71 -17.37 5.34
CA ILE A 65 1.89 -16.64 5.84
C ILE A 65 1.87 -15.18 5.39
N ASN A 66 1.58 -14.93 4.11
CA ASN A 66 1.55 -13.59 3.54
C ASN A 66 0.41 -12.75 4.13
N GLU A 67 -0.72 -13.38 4.47
CA GLU A 67 -1.81 -12.74 5.19
C GLU A 67 -1.41 -12.33 6.62
N ILE A 68 -0.81 -13.25 7.39
CA ILE A 68 -0.33 -12.96 8.75
C ILE A 68 0.73 -11.85 8.72
N ALA A 69 1.65 -11.90 7.75
CA ALA A 69 2.66 -10.88 7.54
C ALA A 69 2.02 -9.53 7.20
N SER A 70 1.07 -9.50 6.27
CA SER A 70 0.35 -8.29 5.86
C SER A 70 -0.43 -7.67 7.03
N ARG A 71 -1.11 -8.48 7.84
CA ARG A 71 -1.81 -8.03 9.05
C ARG A 71 -0.86 -7.38 10.05
N ARG A 72 0.30 -8.01 10.31
CA ARG A 72 1.34 -7.46 11.20
C ARG A 72 1.93 -6.16 10.65
N THR A 73 2.24 -6.10 9.36
CA THR A 73 2.77 -4.89 8.72
C THR A 73 1.77 -3.74 8.82
N LEU A 74 0.48 -3.98 8.54
CA LEU A 74 -0.59 -2.99 8.72
C LEU A 74 -0.69 -2.53 10.18
N GLN A 75 -0.61 -3.45 11.14
CA GLN A 75 -0.66 -3.10 12.56
C GLN A 75 0.53 -2.22 12.98
N ILE A 76 1.75 -2.56 12.57
CA ILE A 76 2.95 -1.77 12.82
C ILE A 76 2.84 -0.39 12.15
N ALA A 77 2.35 -0.34 10.91
CA ALA A 77 2.16 0.91 10.19
C ALA A 77 1.15 1.83 10.89
N VAL A 78 0.02 1.30 11.36
CA VAL A 78 -0.96 2.05 12.15
C VAL A 78 -0.35 2.61 13.43
N ILE A 79 0.42 1.81 14.17
CA ILE A 79 1.08 2.24 15.41
C ILE A 79 2.11 3.34 15.12
N ALA A 80 2.96 3.14 14.12
CA ALA A 80 3.99 4.10 13.74
C ALA A 80 3.37 5.44 13.30
N LEU A 81 2.34 5.39 12.44
CA LEU A 81 1.59 6.57 12.01
C LEU A 81 0.89 7.26 13.18
N GLY A 82 0.29 6.50 14.10
CA GLY A 82 -0.29 7.04 15.33
C GLY A 82 0.72 7.82 16.15
N PHE A 83 1.92 7.26 16.33
CA PHE A 83 3.02 7.94 17.02
C PHE A 83 3.46 9.21 16.27
N SER A 84 3.61 9.15 14.94
CA SER A 84 3.94 10.32 14.13
C SER A 84 2.89 11.43 14.27
N VAL A 85 1.59 11.10 14.19
CA VAL A 85 0.52 12.08 14.37
C VAL A 85 0.55 12.72 15.76
N LEU A 86 0.81 11.94 16.82
CA LEU A 86 0.96 12.46 18.19
C LEU A 86 2.13 13.45 18.30
N VAL A 87 3.29 13.12 17.74
CA VAL A 87 4.46 14.01 17.73
C VAL A 87 4.14 15.29 16.95
N LEU A 88 3.59 15.16 15.73
CA LEU A 88 3.26 16.32 14.90
C LEU A 88 2.20 17.23 15.54
N SER A 89 1.29 16.67 16.35
CA SER A 89 0.23 17.45 17.01
C SER A 89 0.80 18.57 17.89
N GLN A 90 1.98 18.36 18.48
CA GLN A 90 2.67 19.30 19.36
C GLN A 90 3.28 20.49 18.61
N TRP A 91 3.45 20.40 17.29
CA TRP A 91 4.11 21.43 16.46
C TRP A 91 3.20 22.04 15.39
N THR A 92 1.88 21.92 15.57
CA THR A 92 0.86 22.40 14.62
C THR A 92 0.80 23.93 14.45
N SER A 93 1.56 24.69 15.24
CA SER A 93 1.70 26.15 15.13
C SER A 93 2.35 26.59 13.81
N ALA A 94 3.18 25.75 13.19
CA ALA A 94 3.77 26.02 11.88
C ALA A 94 2.82 25.59 10.75
N PRO A 95 2.55 26.46 9.75
CA PRO A 95 1.61 26.16 8.66
C PRO A 95 2.02 24.94 7.82
N GLU A 96 3.32 24.72 7.63
CA GLU A 96 3.87 23.54 6.94
C GLU A 96 3.57 22.24 7.70
N ILE A 97 3.70 22.25 9.03
CA ILE A 97 3.43 21.09 9.88
C ILE A 97 1.93 20.82 9.96
N LYS A 98 1.09 21.86 9.93
CA LYS A 98 -0.36 21.72 9.91
C LYS A 98 -0.86 20.94 8.68
N GLY A 99 -0.25 21.19 7.52
CA GLY A 99 -0.51 20.43 6.29
C GLY A 99 -0.13 18.96 6.43
N ALA A 100 1.10 18.69 6.89
CA ALA A 100 1.59 17.33 7.11
C ALA A 100 0.75 16.57 8.15
N PHE A 101 0.39 17.22 9.26
CA PHE A 101 -0.48 16.67 10.30
C PHE A 101 -1.84 16.26 9.75
N LYS A 102 -2.47 17.12 8.93
CA LYS A 102 -3.78 16.82 8.33
C LYS A 102 -3.69 15.63 7.36
N ALA A 103 -2.68 15.61 6.50
CA ALA A 103 -2.47 14.52 5.55
C ALA A 103 -2.20 13.18 6.26
N LEU A 104 -1.31 13.17 7.24
CA LEU A 104 -0.99 11.99 8.06
C LEU A 104 -2.20 11.51 8.85
N SER A 105 -3.02 12.42 9.39
CA SER A 105 -4.23 12.06 10.13
C SER A 105 -5.28 11.40 9.22
N VAL A 106 -5.51 11.94 8.02
CA VAL A 106 -6.41 11.32 7.03
C VAL A 106 -5.88 9.95 6.60
N PHE A 107 -4.57 9.84 6.36
CA PHE A 107 -3.94 8.58 6.00
C PHE A 107 -4.04 7.53 7.12
N LEU A 108 -3.82 7.93 8.37
CA LEU A 108 -3.98 7.08 9.56
C LEU A 108 -5.40 6.54 9.67
N VAL A 109 -6.41 7.38 9.45
CA VAL A 109 -7.82 6.95 9.46
C VAL A 109 -8.07 5.94 8.34
N GLY A 110 -7.63 6.25 7.11
CA GLY A 110 -7.82 5.38 5.96
C GLY A 110 -7.18 4.01 6.14
N ILE A 111 -5.92 3.96 6.60
CA ILE A 111 -5.20 2.70 6.79
C ILE A 111 -5.73 1.90 7.99
N SER A 112 -6.22 2.57 9.04
CA SER A 112 -6.89 1.91 10.17
C SER A 112 -8.20 1.27 9.74
N MET A 113 -8.98 1.96 8.90
CA MET A 113 -10.22 1.44 8.34
C MET A 113 -9.95 0.24 7.42
N LEU A 114 -8.92 0.31 6.57
CA LEU A 114 -8.46 -0.81 5.77
C LEU A 114 -8.03 -2.00 6.64
N HIS A 115 -7.29 -1.75 7.72
CA HIS A 115 -6.89 -2.80 8.66
C HIS A 115 -8.11 -3.50 9.28
N LEU A 116 -9.14 -2.75 9.68
CA LEU A 116 -10.39 -3.31 10.20
C LEU A 116 -11.17 -4.10 9.15
N LEU A 117 -11.28 -3.58 7.92
CA LEU A 117 -11.93 -4.27 6.82
C LEU A 117 -11.25 -5.60 6.49
N LEU A 118 -9.92 -5.60 6.42
CA LEU A 118 -9.15 -6.83 6.19
C LEU A 118 -9.31 -7.79 7.36
N ARG A 119 -9.25 -7.30 8.61
CA ARG A 119 -9.46 -8.14 9.79
C ARG A 119 -10.82 -8.84 9.73
N HIS A 120 -11.87 -8.11 9.39
CA HIS A 120 -13.24 -8.60 9.25
C HIS A 120 -13.40 -9.56 8.08
N TYR A 121 -12.78 -9.26 6.93
CA TYR A 121 -12.83 -10.11 5.75
C TYR A 121 -12.25 -11.49 6.06
N TYR A 122 -11.01 -11.59 6.53
CA TYR A 122 -10.49 -12.93 6.79
C TYR A 122 -10.96 -13.57 8.10
N SER A 123 -11.63 -12.84 9.01
CA SER A 123 -12.36 -13.53 10.10
C SER A 123 -13.64 -14.23 9.64
N ARG A 124 -14.11 -13.97 8.40
CA ARG A 124 -15.26 -14.65 7.81
C ARG A 124 -14.88 -15.72 6.77
N VAL A 125 -13.75 -15.54 6.09
CA VAL A 125 -13.28 -16.45 5.04
C VAL A 125 -12.50 -17.63 5.61
N MET A 126 -11.97 -17.49 6.83
CA MET A 126 -11.46 -18.59 7.66
C MET A 126 -12.47 -18.94 8.74
#